data_AF-A0A2G8SA78-F1
#
_entry.id   AF-A0A2G8SA78-F1
#
_cell.length_a   1.000
_cell.length_b   1.000
_cell.length_c   1.000
_cell.angle_alpha   90.00
_cell.angle_beta   90.00
_cell.angle_gamma   90.00
#
_symmetry.space_group_name_H-M   'P 1'
#
loop_
_entity.id
_entity.type
_entity.pdbx_description
1 polymer ?
#
loop_
_entity_poly.entity_id
_entity_poly.type
_entity_poly.pdbx_seq_one_letter_code
_entity_poly.pdbx_strand_id
1 'polypeptide(L)'
;MYCSPRLLAVAALALRLTRSSALNVSVPISSPSGSQTLARTLLSFSIEQDRWPDWSGIDSRNEFTYSALTTLATLTGEPPKIRVGADSEDHTFWSPTVTVNEDEFPPANTITPYPEATHITVGNAYYELSRFLPRGTHMTWGINLGADNVTNAVNMAKAIVRAFRTSTVKASGVVLDLLEVGNEADLYRNNGLRPSNWTVQDYVPDWISIAGPAVAAAGISGPDGPVSVQGAAFAGQGFTPTGIFNLGILDSAPGKAITQISQHRYSAAFCNGGDFPLTSFMSKQFVRGNLTVFNADIAETHSRGLTYVLGETNSIACHGAPGVSNTAGAALWTIDYTLQAATLGIKELFFHEGVGYKYDFFQPVTLNRSTIDGSPLDPPSAPHIQPSFYGALVVNSFVGTTGASTIVELDVGDADVSGYAVFEGTAVKRAVFVNLHAWLASSTGTRPSVHIDLDFASGPGASQSQVDAFWGRRASLRRLAIGHADDTAGLTWAGQSYENSANVAPTGGLVTETVQASEGFSISSTEAVLVEFL
;
A
#
# COMPACT_ATOMS: atom_id res chain seq x y z
N MET A 1 61.97 -49.45 0.70
CA MET A 1 61.94 -48.09 1.28
C MET A 1 61.54 -47.12 0.18
N TYR A 2 60.27 -46.70 0.16
CA TYR A 2 59.75 -45.72 -0.79
C TYR A 2 59.79 -44.33 -0.15
N CYS A 3 60.48 -43.39 -0.79
CA CYS A 3 60.42 -41.97 -0.46
C CYS A 3 59.33 -41.30 -1.32
N SER A 4 58.42 -40.57 -0.69
CA SER A 4 57.41 -39.73 -1.34
C SER A 4 57.66 -38.27 -0.94
N PRO A 5 57.73 -37.30 -1.87
CA PRO A 5 57.87 -35.91 -1.51
C PRO A 5 56.50 -35.29 -1.18
N ARG A 6 56.38 -34.67 -0.01
CA ARG A 6 55.22 -33.86 0.36
C ARG A 6 55.30 -32.50 -0.34
N LEU A 7 54.38 -32.24 -1.27
CA LEU A 7 54.09 -30.90 -1.78
C LEU A 7 53.31 -30.11 -0.71
N LEU A 8 53.89 -29.02 -0.24
CA LEU A 8 53.21 -27.99 0.56
C LEU A 8 52.44 -27.08 -0.41
N ALA A 9 51.11 -27.19 -0.42
CA ALA A 9 50.24 -26.22 -1.08
C ALA A 9 50.07 -24.99 -0.17
N VAL A 10 50.63 -23.86 -0.59
CA VAL A 10 50.37 -22.55 0.03
C VAL A 10 49.04 -22.05 -0.53
N ALA A 11 48.00 -22.00 0.31
CA ALA A 11 46.74 -21.36 -0.03
C ALA A 11 46.94 -19.83 -0.04
N ALA A 12 46.97 -19.24 -1.23
CA ALA A 12 46.93 -17.78 -1.38
C ALA A 12 45.51 -17.29 -1.06
N LEU A 13 45.35 -16.66 0.10
CA LEU A 13 44.13 -15.96 0.48
C LEU A 13 44.05 -14.68 -0.38
N ALA A 14 43.32 -14.75 -1.50
CA ALA A 14 43.02 -13.55 -2.28
C ALA A 14 42.04 -12.68 -1.49
N LEU A 15 42.52 -11.64 -0.82
CA LEU A 15 41.68 -10.55 -0.36
C LEU A 15 41.02 -9.90 -1.58
N ARG A 16 39.76 -10.24 -1.83
CA ARG A 16 38.92 -9.49 -2.76
C ARG A 16 38.55 -8.18 -2.07
N LEU A 17 39.26 -7.11 -2.42
CA LEU A 17 38.88 -5.75 -2.07
C LEU A 17 37.56 -5.42 -2.79
N THR A 18 36.45 -5.55 -2.08
CA THR A 18 35.18 -4.96 -2.51
C THR A 18 35.31 -3.44 -2.36
N ARG A 19 35.25 -2.70 -3.48
CA ARG A 19 35.04 -1.25 -3.43
C ARG A 19 33.61 -1.02 -2.98
N SER A 20 33.40 -0.92 -1.66
CA SER A 20 32.18 -0.34 -1.12
C SER A 20 32.33 1.18 -1.18
N SER A 21 31.47 1.88 -1.92
CA SER A 21 31.33 3.32 -1.74
C SER A 21 30.69 3.55 -0.37
N ALA A 22 31.37 4.28 0.48
CA ALA A 22 30.79 4.75 1.73
C ALA A 22 29.93 5.98 1.43
N LEU A 23 28.66 5.93 1.80
CA LEU A 23 27.73 7.05 1.76
C LEU A 23 27.59 7.60 3.17
N ASN A 24 27.98 8.86 3.34
CA ASN A 24 27.73 9.57 4.58
C ASN A 24 26.30 10.11 4.55
N VAL A 25 25.44 9.63 5.44
CA VAL A 25 24.02 10.00 5.49
C VAL A 25 23.75 10.77 6.78
N SER A 26 23.30 12.01 6.64
CA SER A 26 22.92 12.82 7.79
C SER A 26 21.61 12.32 8.41
N VAL A 27 21.64 11.94 9.69
CA VAL A 27 20.47 11.50 10.45
C VAL A 27 20.20 12.50 11.58
N PRO A 28 19.11 13.30 11.51
CA PRO A 28 18.79 14.21 12.59
C PRO A 28 18.39 13.40 13.84
N ILE A 29 18.95 13.75 15.00
CA ILE A 29 18.59 13.06 16.26
C ILE A 29 17.27 13.54 16.85
N SER A 30 16.72 14.63 16.30
CA SER A 30 15.42 15.16 16.68
C SER A 30 14.60 15.61 15.47
N SER A 31 13.26 15.53 15.59
CA SER A 31 12.34 15.76 14.47
C SER A 31 12.56 17.16 13.85
N PRO A 32 12.97 17.26 12.57
CA PRO A 32 13.17 18.53 11.90
C PRO A 32 11.86 19.29 11.66
N SER A 33 11.97 20.60 11.41
CA SER A 33 10.84 21.38 10.89
C SER A 33 10.39 20.86 9.52
N GLY A 34 9.09 20.72 9.30
CA GLY A 34 8.53 20.22 8.05
C GLY A 34 8.34 18.70 7.99
N SER A 35 8.65 17.98 9.07
CA SER A 35 8.31 16.56 9.20
C SER A 35 6.80 16.34 9.10
N GLN A 36 6.41 15.24 8.47
CA GLN A 36 5.00 14.89 8.29
C GLN A 36 4.55 13.90 9.36
N THR A 37 3.28 13.98 9.76
CA THR A 37 2.71 13.01 10.71
C THR A 37 2.53 11.66 10.02
N LEU A 38 2.95 10.59 10.69
CA LEU A 38 2.91 9.23 10.17
C LEU A 38 1.72 8.47 10.77
N ALA A 39 0.77 8.04 9.94
CA ALA A 39 -0.36 7.23 10.39
C ALA A 39 0.07 5.79 10.73
N ARG A 40 -0.56 5.17 11.73
CA ARG A 40 -0.38 3.73 12.02
C ARG A 40 -0.86 2.84 10.88
N THR A 41 -1.80 3.36 10.14
CA THR A 41 -2.51 2.77 9.00
C THR A 41 -1.97 3.26 7.65
N LEU A 42 -0.75 3.82 7.63
CA LEU A 42 -0.12 4.38 6.42
C LEU A 42 -0.25 3.45 5.21
N LEU A 43 -0.01 2.15 5.42
CA LEU A 43 -0.27 1.12 4.43
C LEU A 43 -1.60 0.43 4.77
N SER A 44 -2.56 0.61 3.89
CA SER A 44 -3.94 0.12 3.94
C SER A 44 -4.31 -0.55 2.62
N PHE A 45 -5.51 -1.11 2.49
CA PHE A 45 -5.91 -1.86 1.28
C PHE A 45 -7.19 -1.32 0.65
N SER A 46 -7.17 -1.18 -0.68
CA SER A 46 -8.36 -1.03 -1.49
C SER A 46 -8.72 -2.41 -2.06
N ILE A 47 -10.01 -2.77 -2.07
CA ILE A 47 -10.49 -4.06 -2.56
C ILE A 47 -11.68 -3.81 -3.49
N GLU A 48 -11.75 -4.54 -4.60
CA GLU A 48 -12.95 -4.57 -5.45
C GLU A 48 -14.21 -4.93 -4.64
N GLN A 49 -15.37 -4.37 -5.01
CA GLN A 49 -16.67 -4.86 -4.54
C GLN A 49 -16.97 -6.26 -5.07
N ASP A 50 -16.54 -6.60 -6.29
CA ASP A 50 -16.68 -8.00 -6.73
C ASP A 50 -15.86 -8.93 -5.83
N ARG A 51 -16.35 -10.16 -5.66
CA ARG A 51 -15.69 -11.17 -4.81
C ARG A 51 -15.38 -10.71 -3.39
N TRP A 52 -15.99 -9.65 -2.86
CA TRP A 52 -15.87 -9.29 -1.44
C TRP A 52 -16.08 -10.47 -0.48
N PRO A 53 -17.03 -11.41 -0.72
CA PRO A 53 -17.16 -12.61 0.10
C PRO A 53 -15.92 -13.51 0.15
N ASP A 54 -15.09 -13.52 -0.90
CA ASP A 54 -13.82 -14.27 -0.92
C ASP A 54 -12.81 -13.64 0.04
N TRP A 55 -12.84 -12.32 0.24
CA TRP A 55 -11.98 -11.60 1.17
C TRP A 55 -12.46 -11.71 2.62
N SER A 56 -13.76 -11.51 2.87
CA SER A 56 -14.31 -11.48 4.22
C SER A 56 -14.72 -12.86 4.75
N GLY A 57 -15.20 -13.74 3.87
CA GLY A 57 -16.00 -14.91 4.19
C GLY A 57 -17.51 -14.61 4.29
N ILE A 58 -18.35 -15.66 4.21
CA ILE A 58 -19.83 -15.59 4.22
C ILE A 58 -20.41 -16.11 5.54
N ASP A 59 -20.27 -17.40 5.79
CA ASP A 59 -20.79 -18.06 7.00
C ASP A 59 -19.78 -18.00 8.16
N SER A 60 -18.50 -17.96 7.81
CA SER A 60 -17.36 -17.82 8.73
C SER A 60 -16.34 -16.88 8.11
N ARG A 61 -15.52 -16.25 8.95
CA ARG A 61 -14.43 -15.38 8.49
C ARG A 61 -13.48 -16.12 7.56
N ASN A 62 -12.94 -15.42 6.57
CA ASN A 62 -11.74 -15.86 5.88
C ASN A 62 -10.55 -15.76 6.85
N GLU A 63 -10.06 -16.91 7.32
CA GLU A 63 -8.95 -16.98 8.28
C GLU A 63 -7.64 -16.43 7.70
N PHE A 64 -7.41 -16.58 6.39
CA PHE A 64 -6.17 -16.13 5.76
C PHE A 64 -6.13 -14.59 5.70
N THR A 65 -7.19 -13.95 5.22
CA THR A 65 -7.34 -12.49 5.24
C THR A 65 -7.23 -11.95 6.67
N TYR A 66 -7.95 -12.55 7.61
CA TYR A 66 -7.92 -12.15 9.02
C TYR A 66 -6.49 -12.21 9.58
N SER A 67 -5.76 -13.28 9.28
CA SER A 67 -4.37 -13.48 9.69
C SER A 67 -3.41 -12.48 9.04
N ALA A 68 -3.54 -12.20 7.75
CA ALA A 68 -2.72 -11.23 7.03
C ALA A 68 -2.85 -9.84 7.67
N LEU A 69 -4.09 -9.38 7.84
CA LEU A 69 -4.39 -8.08 8.45
C LEU A 69 -3.97 -8.03 9.92
N THR A 70 -4.18 -9.10 10.69
CA THR A 70 -3.76 -9.17 12.10
C THR A 70 -2.23 -9.13 12.22
N THR A 71 -1.51 -9.82 11.34
CA THR A 71 -0.04 -9.80 11.31
C THR A 71 0.49 -8.38 11.17
N LEU A 72 -0.06 -7.62 10.23
CA LEU A 72 0.26 -6.21 10.05
C LEU A 72 -0.15 -5.38 11.28
N ALA A 73 -1.32 -5.64 11.86
CA ALA A 73 -1.80 -4.98 13.06
C ALA A 73 -0.88 -5.17 14.28
N THR A 74 -0.17 -6.31 14.40
CA THR A 74 0.77 -6.52 15.51
C THR A 74 1.95 -5.55 15.51
N LEU A 75 2.32 -5.04 14.33
CA LEU A 75 3.46 -4.14 14.15
C LEU A 75 3.10 -2.68 14.45
N THR A 76 1.84 -2.30 14.24
CA THR A 76 1.35 -0.92 14.36
C THR A 76 0.37 -0.73 15.51
N GLY A 77 -0.14 -1.80 16.11
CA GLY A 77 -1.17 -1.76 17.15
C GLY A 77 -2.58 -1.47 16.63
N GLU A 78 -2.77 -1.41 15.32
CA GLU A 78 -4.06 -1.13 14.66
C GLU A 78 -4.09 -1.84 13.29
N PRO A 79 -5.18 -2.54 12.93
CA PRO A 79 -5.28 -3.17 11.62
C PRO A 79 -5.27 -2.13 10.49
N PRO A 80 -4.76 -2.49 9.30
CA PRO A 80 -4.88 -1.66 8.10
C PRO A 80 -6.35 -1.27 7.85
N LYS A 81 -6.57 -0.07 7.30
CA LYS A 81 -7.92 0.32 6.84
C LYS A 81 -8.26 -0.41 5.55
N ILE A 82 -9.56 -0.55 5.30
CA ILE A 82 -10.07 -1.20 4.08
C ILE A 82 -11.02 -0.25 3.34
N ARG A 83 -10.70 0.07 2.09
CA ARG A 83 -11.60 0.74 1.14
C ARG A 83 -12.19 -0.32 0.21
N VAL A 84 -13.51 -0.50 0.19
CA VAL A 84 -14.18 -1.43 -0.74
C VAL A 84 -14.89 -0.61 -1.81
N GLY A 85 -14.44 -0.72 -3.06
CA GLY A 85 -14.81 0.20 -4.15
C GLY A 85 -14.25 -0.26 -5.50
N ALA A 86 -13.47 0.62 -6.14
CA ALA A 86 -12.79 0.42 -7.44
C ALA A 86 -13.76 0.24 -8.62
N ASP A 87 -13.33 -0.30 -9.76
CA ASP A 87 -14.15 -0.31 -10.98
C ASP A 87 -15.46 -1.09 -10.78
N SER A 88 -15.43 -2.14 -9.95
CA SER A 88 -16.63 -2.90 -9.61
C SER A 88 -17.67 -2.10 -8.79
N GLU A 89 -17.28 -1.01 -8.12
CA GLU A 89 -18.23 -0.09 -7.46
C GLU A 89 -19.28 0.43 -8.45
N ASP A 90 -18.82 0.88 -9.61
CA ASP A 90 -19.68 1.46 -10.64
C ASP A 90 -20.42 0.39 -11.48
N HIS A 91 -20.19 -0.89 -11.18
CA HIS A 91 -20.97 -2.03 -11.68
C HIS A 91 -21.90 -2.64 -10.61
N THR A 92 -21.93 -2.09 -9.39
CA THR A 92 -22.70 -2.66 -8.27
C THR A 92 -24.09 -2.03 -8.11
N PHE A 93 -25.10 -2.88 -7.95
CA PHE A 93 -26.50 -2.51 -7.77
C PHE A 93 -27.07 -3.16 -6.51
N TRP A 94 -27.81 -2.41 -5.70
CA TRP A 94 -28.53 -3.00 -4.58
C TRP A 94 -29.87 -3.57 -5.04
N SER A 95 -30.20 -4.79 -4.59
CA SER A 95 -31.50 -5.41 -4.79
C SER A 95 -32.04 -6.01 -3.48
N PRO A 96 -33.35 -5.83 -3.18
CA PRO A 96 -33.95 -6.48 -2.03
C PRO A 96 -34.15 -8.00 -2.21
N THR A 97 -33.97 -8.53 -3.42
CA THR A 97 -34.18 -9.96 -3.73
C THR A 97 -32.91 -10.79 -3.63
N VAL A 98 -31.74 -10.14 -3.60
CA VAL A 98 -30.45 -10.81 -3.38
C VAL A 98 -30.10 -10.76 -1.90
N THR A 99 -29.52 -11.85 -1.38
CA THR A 99 -29.14 -11.92 0.04
C THR A 99 -27.73 -11.37 0.27
N VAL A 100 -26.73 -11.96 -0.41
CA VAL A 100 -25.32 -11.54 -0.37
C VAL A 100 -24.98 -10.85 -1.69
N ASN A 101 -24.52 -11.56 -2.71
CA ASN A 101 -24.21 -11.00 -4.01
C ASN A 101 -24.44 -12.02 -5.14
N GLU A 102 -24.61 -11.48 -6.34
CA GLU A 102 -24.60 -12.19 -7.62
C GLU A 102 -23.68 -11.41 -8.55
N ASP A 103 -22.58 -12.04 -8.99
CA ASP A 103 -21.53 -11.39 -9.79
C ASP A 103 -21.49 -12.00 -11.19
N GLU A 104 -21.49 -11.15 -12.21
CA GLU A 104 -21.32 -11.54 -13.61
C GLU A 104 -19.94 -11.13 -14.12
N PHE A 105 -19.11 -12.12 -14.47
CA PHE A 105 -17.75 -11.91 -14.96
C PHE A 105 -17.65 -12.11 -16.47
N PRO A 106 -16.84 -11.30 -17.18
CA PRO A 106 -16.49 -11.61 -18.55
C PRO A 106 -15.56 -12.83 -18.61
N PRO A 107 -15.32 -13.40 -19.80
CA PRO A 107 -14.36 -14.49 -19.95
C PRO A 107 -12.95 -14.07 -19.54
N ALA A 108 -12.26 -14.95 -18.81
CA ALA A 108 -10.84 -14.77 -18.51
C ALA A 108 -9.99 -14.80 -19.79
N ASN A 109 -8.86 -14.11 -19.75
CA ASN A 109 -7.86 -14.12 -20.81
C ASN A 109 -6.44 -14.11 -20.22
N THR A 110 -5.41 -14.07 -21.07
CA THR A 110 -4.01 -14.14 -20.66
C THR A 110 -3.50 -12.89 -19.94
N ILE A 111 -4.16 -11.74 -20.10
CA ILE A 111 -3.82 -10.47 -19.43
C ILE A 111 -4.52 -10.38 -18.08
N THR A 112 -5.83 -10.67 -18.07
CA THR A 112 -6.71 -10.68 -16.91
C THR A 112 -7.26 -12.10 -16.67
N PRO A 113 -6.46 -13.03 -16.09
CA PRO A 113 -6.92 -14.38 -15.77
C PRO A 113 -8.11 -14.43 -14.80
N TYR A 114 -8.28 -13.39 -14.00
CA TYR A 114 -9.37 -13.18 -13.07
C TYR A 114 -9.96 -11.80 -13.31
N PRO A 115 -10.87 -11.64 -14.28
CA PRO A 115 -11.41 -10.33 -14.57
C PRO A 115 -12.32 -9.83 -13.44
N GLU A 116 -12.48 -8.52 -13.38
CA GLU A 116 -13.51 -7.80 -12.63
C GLU A 116 -14.91 -8.22 -13.10
N ALA A 117 -15.90 -8.11 -12.22
CA ALA A 117 -17.29 -8.27 -12.62
C ALA A 117 -17.77 -7.07 -13.44
N THR A 118 -18.54 -7.36 -14.50
CA THR A 118 -19.21 -6.35 -15.34
C THR A 118 -20.60 -5.98 -14.80
N HIS A 119 -21.16 -6.79 -13.90
CA HIS A 119 -22.41 -6.51 -13.23
C HIS A 119 -22.45 -7.24 -11.88
N ILE A 120 -22.82 -6.52 -10.84
CA ILE A 120 -22.91 -7.07 -9.48
C ILE A 120 -24.26 -6.64 -8.90
N THR A 121 -25.02 -7.59 -8.39
CA THR A 121 -26.20 -7.29 -7.58
C THR A 121 -25.95 -7.70 -6.15
N VAL A 122 -26.10 -6.79 -5.18
CA VAL A 122 -25.88 -7.04 -3.75
C VAL A 122 -27.14 -6.88 -2.91
N GLY A 123 -27.20 -7.66 -1.84
CA GLY A 123 -28.19 -7.56 -0.77
C GLY A 123 -27.66 -6.88 0.49
N ASN A 124 -28.49 -6.80 1.53
CA ASN A 124 -28.07 -6.19 2.80
C ASN A 124 -26.98 -7.01 3.53
N ALA A 125 -27.00 -8.34 3.42
CA ALA A 125 -26.08 -9.20 4.18
C ALA A 125 -24.63 -9.09 3.67
N TYR A 126 -24.44 -8.66 2.42
CA TYR A 126 -23.14 -8.42 1.83
C TYR A 126 -22.30 -7.39 2.60
N TYR A 127 -22.90 -6.25 2.95
CA TYR A 127 -22.21 -5.23 3.75
C TYR A 127 -21.98 -5.68 5.21
N GLU A 128 -22.81 -6.58 5.73
CA GLU A 128 -22.62 -7.17 7.08
C GLU A 128 -21.42 -8.11 7.15
N LEU A 129 -20.90 -8.61 6.02
CA LEU A 129 -19.71 -9.47 5.98
C LEU A 129 -18.47 -8.76 6.54
N SER A 130 -18.46 -7.42 6.54
CA SER A 130 -17.45 -6.58 7.21
C SER A 130 -17.20 -6.99 8.67
N ARG A 131 -18.18 -7.62 9.34
CA ARG A 131 -18.04 -8.17 10.70
C ARG A 131 -16.87 -9.15 10.87
N PHE A 132 -16.41 -9.77 9.79
CA PHE A 132 -15.37 -10.79 9.83
C PHE A 132 -13.94 -10.23 9.80
N LEU A 133 -13.77 -8.93 9.57
CA LEU A 133 -12.48 -8.28 9.64
C LEU A 133 -11.99 -8.16 11.10
N PRO A 134 -10.68 -7.95 11.32
CA PRO A 134 -10.14 -7.70 12.66
C PRO A 134 -10.83 -6.54 13.38
N ARG A 135 -10.99 -6.67 14.69
CA ARG A 135 -11.52 -5.59 15.54
C ARG A 135 -10.66 -4.33 15.41
N GLY A 136 -11.31 -3.17 15.27
CA GLY A 136 -10.63 -1.90 15.03
C GLY A 136 -10.32 -1.64 13.56
N THR A 137 -10.78 -2.49 12.63
CA THR A 137 -10.70 -2.16 11.20
C THR A 137 -11.65 -1.02 10.88
N HIS A 138 -11.11 0.02 10.27
CA HIS A 138 -11.83 1.19 9.79
C HIS A 138 -12.07 1.06 8.27
N MET A 139 -13.26 1.42 7.81
CA MET A 139 -13.69 1.17 6.43
C MET A 139 -14.21 2.39 5.68
N THR A 140 -13.92 2.40 4.38
CA THR A 140 -14.60 3.21 3.36
C THR A 140 -15.40 2.29 2.45
N TRP A 141 -16.66 2.65 2.17
CA TRP A 141 -17.53 1.88 1.27
C TRP A 141 -18.01 2.72 0.07
N GLY A 142 -17.84 2.16 -1.12
CA GLY A 142 -18.23 2.75 -2.40
C GLY A 142 -19.72 2.67 -2.72
N ILE A 143 -20.21 3.65 -3.47
CA ILE A 143 -21.58 3.80 -3.97
C ILE A 143 -21.55 4.14 -5.46
N ASN A 144 -22.20 3.31 -6.25
CA ASN A 144 -22.23 3.42 -7.71
C ASN A 144 -22.76 4.78 -8.21
N LEU A 145 -21.87 5.59 -8.78
CA LEU A 145 -22.16 6.83 -9.49
C LEU A 145 -22.30 6.58 -11.00
N GLY A 146 -21.51 5.65 -11.52
CA GLY A 146 -21.44 5.31 -12.95
C GLY A 146 -22.79 4.96 -13.53
N ALA A 147 -23.64 4.28 -12.76
CA ALA A 147 -25.00 3.89 -13.15
C ALA A 147 -25.97 5.05 -13.39
N ASP A 148 -25.61 6.29 -13.00
CA ASP A 148 -26.47 7.47 -13.12
C ASP A 148 -27.88 7.23 -12.55
N ASN A 149 -27.94 6.58 -11.39
CA ASN A 149 -29.18 6.11 -10.78
C ASN A 149 -29.28 6.50 -9.31
N VAL A 150 -29.92 7.64 -9.06
CA VAL A 150 -30.10 8.19 -7.71
C VAL A 150 -30.83 7.23 -6.76
N THR A 151 -31.77 6.43 -7.27
CA THR A 151 -32.56 5.52 -6.45
C THR A 151 -31.69 4.36 -5.96
N ASN A 152 -30.85 3.81 -6.84
CA ASN A 152 -29.91 2.77 -6.48
C ASN A 152 -28.87 3.30 -5.48
N ALA A 153 -28.27 4.47 -5.73
CA ALA A 153 -27.30 5.10 -4.83
C ALA A 153 -27.88 5.31 -3.42
N VAL A 154 -29.12 5.80 -3.32
CA VAL A 154 -29.84 5.94 -2.04
C VAL A 154 -30.04 4.60 -1.33
N ASN A 155 -30.38 3.54 -2.08
CA ASN A 155 -30.59 2.22 -1.51
C ASN A 155 -29.28 1.59 -1.01
N MET A 156 -28.20 1.71 -1.77
CA MET A 156 -26.86 1.29 -1.36
C MET A 156 -26.42 2.02 -0.08
N ALA A 157 -26.52 3.35 -0.05
CA ALA A 157 -26.16 4.15 1.14
C ALA A 157 -26.94 3.69 2.40
N LYS A 158 -28.25 3.43 2.26
CA LYS A 158 -29.07 2.91 3.36
C LYS A 158 -28.67 1.50 3.78
N ALA A 159 -28.32 0.64 2.83
CA ALA A 159 -27.91 -0.74 3.10
C ALA A 159 -26.56 -0.78 3.84
N ILE A 160 -25.57 -0.03 3.37
CA ILE A 160 -24.24 0.12 4.00
C ILE A 160 -24.41 0.59 5.44
N VAL A 161 -25.03 1.76 5.66
CA VAL A 161 -25.17 2.32 7.01
C VAL A 161 -26.00 1.43 7.93
N ARG A 162 -27.01 0.72 7.39
CA ARG A 162 -27.79 -0.24 8.18
C ARG A 162 -26.93 -1.41 8.64
N ALA A 163 -26.09 -1.97 7.79
CA ALA A 163 -25.22 -3.10 8.13
C ALA A 163 -24.32 -2.78 9.32
N PHE A 164 -23.66 -1.61 9.31
CA PHE A 164 -22.82 -1.15 10.44
C PHE A 164 -23.60 -0.76 11.69
N ARG A 165 -24.93 -0.60 11.60
CA ARG A 165 -25.80 -0.39 12.76
C ARG A 165 -26.30 -1.69 13.40
N THR A 166 -26.14 -2.84 12.74
CA THR A 166 -26.53 -4.15 13.30
C THR A 166 -25.74 -4.47 14.57
N SER A 167 -26.33 -5.28 15.46
CA SER A 167 -25.64 -5.73 16.67
C SER A 167 -24.38 -6.53 16.35
N THR A 168 -24.39 -7.29 15.25
CA THR A 168 -23.29 -8.18 14.87
C THR A 168 -22.06 -7.40 14.40
N VAL A 169 -22.22 -6.43 13.50
CA VAL A 169 -21.09 -5.58 13.05
C VAL A 169 -20.60 -4.68 14.18
N LYS A 170 -21.49 -4.12 15.01
CA LYS A 170 -21.06 -3.35 16.19
C LYS A 170 -20.25 -4.20 17.17
N ALA A 171 -20.63 -5.46 17.38
CA ALA A 171 -19.94 -6.36 18.29
C ALA A 171 -18.55 -6.79 17.76
N SER A 172 -18.36 -6.87 16.43
CA SER A 172 -17.03 -7.13 15.87
C SER A 172 -16.06 -5.97 16.10
N GLY A 173 -16.58 -4.75 16.26
CA GLY A 173 -15.79 -3.53 16.44
C GLY A 173 -15.13 -3.04 15.16
N VAL A 174 -15.68 -3.41 14.00
CA VAL A 174 -15.35 -2.83 12.70
C VAL A 174 -16.19 -1.56 12.51
N VAL A 175 -15.57 -0.51 11.98
CA VAL A 175 -16.16 0.84 11.94
C VAL A 175 -16.25 1.31 10.49
N LEU A 176 -17.40 1.87 10.13
CA LEU A 176 -17.56 2.62 8.88
C LEU A 176 -17.17 4.07 9.15
N ASP A 177 -16.15 4.57 8.46
CA ASP A 177 -15.72 5.96 8.58
C ASP A 177 -16.27 6.80 7.43
N LEU A 178 -16.22 6.27 6.21
CA LEU A 178 -16.43 7.05 4.99
C LEU A 178 -17.34 6.33 4.01
N LEU A 179 -18.18 7.10 3.32
CA LEU A 179 -18.78 6.69 2.05
C LEU A 179 -18.01 7.35 0.91
N GLU A 180 -17.78 6.61 -0.16
CA GLU A 180 -17.27 7.10 -1.44
C GLU A 180 -18.41 7.00 -2.46
N VAL A 181 -18.52 7.96 -3.39
CA VAL A 181 -19.57 7.96 -4.41
C VAL A 181 -18.91 8.10 -5.77
N GLY A 182 -18.75 6.96 -6.45
CA GLY A 182 -18.13 6.84 -7.75
C GLY A 182 -16.63 6.55 -7.68
N ASN A 183 -16.14 5.87 -8.71
CA ASN A 183 -14.74 5.53 -8.90
C ASN A 183 -14.23 6.15 -10.21
N GLU A 184 -13.06 6.80 -10.20
CA GLU A 184 -12.35 7.25 -11.40
C GLU A 184 -13.24 7.99 -12.42
N ALA A 185 -14.06 8.92 -11.91
CA ALA A 185 -15.04 9.65 -12.74
C ALA A 185 -14.41 10.51 -13.85
N ASP A 186 -13.10 10.76 -13.79
CA ASP A 186 -12.31 11.36 -14.87
C ASP A 186 -12.12 10.44 -16.08
N LEU A 187 -12.37 9.13 -15.91
CA LEU A 187 -12.34 8.13 -16.98
C LEU A 187 -13.73 7.78 -17.55
N TYR A 188 -14.83 8.29 -17.00
CA TYR A 188 -16.19 7.95 -17.46
C TYR A 188 -16.46 8.22 -18.95
N ARG A 189 -15.76 9.22 -19.51
CA ARG A 189 -15.82 9.54 -20.94
C ARG A 189 -15.21 8.46 -21.83
N ASN A 190 -14.33 7.61 -21.27
CA ASN A 190 -13.53 6.62 -21.98
C ASN A 190 -14.12 5.20 -21.84
N ASN A 191 -14.83 4.92 -20.75
CA ASN A 191 -15.41 3.60 -20.47
C ASN A 191 -16.92 3.50 -20.81
N GLY A 192 -17.53 4.59 -21.29
CA GLY A 192 -18.92 4.62 -21.77
C GLY A 192 -19.96 4.94 -20.69
N LEU A 193 -19.54 5.21 -19.44
CA LEU A 193 -20.44 5.63 -18.37
C LEU A 193 -20.97 7.06 -18.57
N ARG A 194 -20.22 7.92 -19.27
CA ARG A 194 -20.66 9.26 -19.67
C ARG A 194 -20.28 9.57 -21.13
N PRO A 195 -20.88 10.60 -21.76
CA PRO A 195 -20.52 11.01 -23.11
C PRO A 195 -19.03 11.35 -23.26
N SER A 196 -18.48 11.18 -24.47
CA SER A 196 -17.04 11.38 -24.73
C SER A 196 -16.53 12.82 -24.50
N ASN A 197 -17.43 13.79 -24.43
CA ASN A 197 -17.13 15.19 -24.12
C ASN A 197 -17.28 15.53 -22.62
N TRP A 198 -17.42 14.53 -21.75
CA TRP A 198 -17.52 14.70 -20.29
C TRP A 198 -16.28 15.37 -19.71
N THR A 199 -16.52 16.38 -18.86
CA THR A 199 -15.51 17.23 -18.24
C THR A 199 -15.72 17.36 -16.74
N VAL A 200 -14.75 17.97 -16.04
CA VAL A 200 -14.87 18.27 -14.60
C VAL A 200 -16.04 19.23 -14.31
N GLN A 201 -16.40 20.10 -15.27
CA GLN A 201 -17.54 20.99 -15.19
C GLN A 201 -18.87 20.24 -15.21
N ASP A 202 -18.92 19.08 -15.86
CA ASP A 202 -20.10 18.20 -15.87
C ASP A 202 -20.12 17.31 -14.62
N TYR A 203 -18.94 16.84 -14.17
CA TYR A 203 -18.79 15.99 -13.00
C TYR A 203 -19.35 16.61 -11.72
N VAL A 204 -19.01 17.85 -11.38
CA VAL A 204 -19.44 18.44 -10.10
C VAL A 204 -20.96 18.50 -9.94
N PRO A 205 -21.75 19.08 -10.87
CA PRO A 205 -23.21 19.08 -10.75
C PRO A 205 -23.82 17.68 -10.81
N ASP A 206 -23.26 16.75 -11.61
CA ASP A 206 -23.74 15.37 -11.68
C ASP A 206 -23.53 14.62 -10.36
N TRP A 207 -22.30 14.69 -9.83
CA TRP A 207 -21.95 14.10 -8.55
C TRP A 207 -22.84 14.64 -7.43
N ILE A 208 -23.11 15.96 -7.39
CA ILE A 208 -24.02 16.55 -6.41
C ILE A 208 -25.44 15.97 -6.54
N SER A 209 -25.91 15.72 -7.77
CA SER A 209 -27.25 15.21 -8.04
C SER A 209 -27.45 13.77 -7.53
N ILE A 210 -26.39 12.96 -7.54
CA ILE A 210 -26.41 11.56 -7.09
C ILE A 210 -26.00 11.43 -5.62
N ALA A 211 -24.86 12.01 -5.24
CA ALA A 211 -24.32 11.96 -3.89
C ALA A 211 -25.23 12.69 -2.88
N GLY A 212 -25.88 13.78 -3.27
CA GLY A 212 -26.75 14.56 -2.38
C GLY A 212 -27.82 13.70 -1.69
N PRO A 213 -28.72 13.04 -2.47
CA PRO A 213 -29.72 12.14 -1.91
C PRO A 213 -29.12 10.93 -1.18
N ALA A 214 -28.02 10.36 -1.67
CA ALA A 214 -27.38 9.19 -1.04
C ALA A 214 -26.79 9.52 0.35
N VAL A 215 -26.02 10.61 0.46
CA VAL A 215 -25.43 11.14 1.70
C VAL A 215 -26.54 11.54 2.69
N ALA A 216 -27.60 12.20 2.22
CA ALA A 216 -28.75 12.52 3.06
C ALA A 216 -29.46 11.26 3.58
N ALA A 217 -29.63 10.24 2.74
CA ALA A 217 -30.23 8.96 3.11
C ALA A 217 -29.39 8.14 4.10
N ALA A 218 -28.06 8.30 4.07
CA ALA A 218 -27.13 7.78 5.07
C ALA A 218 -27.26 8.50 6.43
N GLY A 219 -27.90 9.67 6.47
CA GLY A 219 -28.02 10.51 7.66
C GLY A 219 -26.77 11.33 7.96
N ILE A 220 -25.95 11.58 6.94
CA ILE A 220 -24.73 12.39 7.03
C ILE A 220 -25.11 13.84 6.75
N SER A 221 -24.79 14.74 7.67
CA SER A 221 -25.18 16.16 7.59
C SER A 221 -23.99 17.13 7.54
N GLY A 222 -22.77 16.61 7.66
CA GLY A 222 -21.53 17.37 7.73
C GLY A 222 -20.36 16.47 8.19
N PRO A 223 -19.20 17.07 8.51
CA PRO A 223 -17.96 16.34 8.75
C PRO A 223 -17.82 15.81 10.20
N ASP A 224 -18.65 16.30 11.13
CA ASP A 224 -18.53 16.00 12.57
C ASP A 224 -19.26 14.71 12.98
N GLY A 225 -19.86 14.00 12.02
CA GLY A 225 -20.61 12.76 12.26
C GLY A 225 -19.69 11.54 12.41
N PRO A 226 -20.24 10.40 12.88
CA PRO A 226 -19.49 9.14 12.95
C PRO A 226 -19.18 8.53 11.57
N VAL A 227 -19.84 9.03 10.51
CA VAL A 227 -19.59 8.67 9.12
C VAL A 227 -19.53 9.98 8.32
N SER A 228 -18.53 10.11 7.46
CA SER A 228 -18.31 11.25 6.56
C SER A 228 -18.18 10.77 5.11
N VAL A 229 -17.68 11.64 4.21
CA VAL A 229 -17.54 11.34 2.78
C VAL A 229 -16.06 11.43 2.35
N GLN A 230 -15.64 10.47 1.53
CA GLN A 230 -14.44 10.56 0.71
C GLN A 230 -14.83 11.09 -0.67
N GLY A 231 -14.15 12.13 -1.14
CA GLY A 231 -14.40 12.76 -2.44
C GLY A 231 -13.32 12.46 -3.48
N ALA A 232 -13.63 12.82 -4.73
CA ALA A 232 -12.79 12.66 -5.92
C ALA A 232 -12.64 11.21 -6.42
N ALA A 233 -11.69 10.44 -5.87
CA ALA A 233 -11.31 9.11 -6.34
C ALA A 233 -10.84 9.10 -7.81
N PHE A 234 -10.06 10.09 -8.24
CA PHE A 234 -9.67 10.26 -9.64
C PHE A 234 -8.49 9.38 -10.04
N ALA A 235 -8.50 8.84 -11.26
CA ALA A 235 -7.45 7.98 -11.83
C ALA A 235 -6.16 8.75 -12.13
N GLY A 236 -6.30 10.01 -12.51
CA GLY A 236 -5.19 10.83 -12.98
C GLY A 236 -5.36 12.32 -12.66
N GLN A 237 -4.65 13.15 -13.42
CA GLN A 237 -4.63 14.62 -13.26
C GLN A 237 -5.58 15.32 -14.24
N GLY A 238 -6.49 14.57 -14.87
CA GLY A 238 -7.51 15.14 -15.75
C GLY A 238 -8.52 15.96 -14.95
N PHE A 239 -8.96 15.41 -13.82
CA PHE A 239 -9.70 16.13 -12.78
C PHE A 239 -8.76 16.30 -11.59
N THR A 240 -8.88 17.42 -10.86
CA THR A 240 -8.03 17.72 -9.70
C THR A 240 -8.87 18.24 -8.54
N PRO A 241 -8.42 18.07 -7.28
CA PRO A 241 -9.05 18.68 -6.11
C PRO A 241 -9.28 20.19 -6.29
N THR A 242 -8.25 20.92 -6.76
CA THR A 242 -8.37 22.35 -7.05
C THR A 242 -9.49 22.65 -8.04
N GLY A 243 -9.62 21.84 -9.10
CA GLY A 243 -10.66 21.98 -10.12
C GLY A 243 -12.06 21.83 -9.53
N ILE A 244 -12.31 20.77 -8.76
CA ILE A 244 -13.63 20.54 -8.16
C ILE A 244 -13.96 21.52 -7.04
N PHE A 245 -12.97 22.00 -6.29
CA PHE A 245 -13.16 23.04 -5.26
C PHE A 245 -13.58 24.36 -5.89
N ASN A 246 -12.93 24.78 -6.97
CA ASN A 246 -13.28 26.02 -7.69
C ASN A 246 -14.67 25.96 -8.34
N LEU A 247 -15.16 24.76 -8.64
CA LEU A 247 -16.50 24.53 -9.15
C LEU A 247 -17.56 24.41 -8.03
N GLY A 248 -17.17 24.58 -6.76
CA GLY A 248 -18.10 24.66 -5.63
C GLY A 248 -18.53 23.30 -5.07
N ILE A 249 -17.76 22.22 -5.30
CA ILE A 249 -18.14 20.90 -4.76
C ILE A 249 -18.30 20.96 -3.23
N LEU A 250 -17.38 21.63 -2.53
CA LEU A 250 -17.38 21.76 -1.06
C LEU A 250 -18.50 22.67 -0.53
N ASP A 251 -19.07 23.53 -1.36
CA ASP A 251 -20.19 24.40 -0.98
C ASP A 251 -21.55 23.67 -1.02
N SER A 252 -21.60 22.54 -1.73
CA SER A 252 -22.79 21.70 -1.84
C SER A 252 -23.12 20.97 -0.53
N ALA A 253 -24.38 20.56 -0.37
CA ALA A 253 -24.82 19.79 0.80
C ALA A 253 -24.02 18.48 1.00
N PRO A 254 -23.84 17.60 -0.02
CA PRO A 254 -22.99 16.42 0.14
C PRO A 254 -21.51 16.77 0.29
N GLY A 255 -21.02 17.81 -0.39
CA GLY A 255 -19.61 18.19 -0.33
C GLY A 255 -19.14 18.72 1.02
N LYS A 256 -20.04 19.31 1.82
CA LYS A 256 -19.74 19.71 3.21
C LYS A 256 -19.42 18.52 4.13
N ALA A 257 -19.78 17.30 3.73
CA ALA A 257 -19.44 16.09 4.46
C ALA A 257 -18.09 15.49 4.03
N ILE A 258 -17.41 16.06 3.02
CA ILE A 258 -16.10 15.59 2.59
C ILE A 258 -15.08 15.93 3.67
N THR A 259 -14.38 14.92 4.18
CA THR A 259 -13.26 15.05 5.13
C THR A 259 -11.94 14.55 4.55
N GLN A 260 -12.02 13.79 3.46
CA GLN A 260 -10.89 13.16 2.80
C GLN A 260 -11.03 13.26 1.27
N ILE A 261 -9.93 13.58 0.60
CA ILE A 261 -9.79 13.56 -0.85
C ILE A 261 -8.97 12.33 -1.23
N SER A 262 -9.56 11.50 -2.09
CA SER A 262 -8.91 10.34 -2.68
C SER A 262 -8.37 10.68 -4.06
N GLN A 263 -7.11 10.33 -4.29
CA GLN A 263 -6.49 10.27 -5.61
C GLN A 263 -6.03 8.83 -5.85
N HIS A 264 -6.04 8.39 -7.10
CA HIS A 264 -5.45 7.11 -7.49
C HIS A 264 -4.12 7.31 -8.19
N ARG A 265 -3.22 6.32 -8.04
CA ARG A 265 -1.96 6.33 -8.76
C ARG A 265 -1.39 4.92 -8.96
N TYR A 266 -1.06 4.63 -10.20
CA TYR A 266 -0.21 3.50 -10.58
C TYR A 266 1.00 4.02 -11.35
N SER A 267 2.11 3.27 -11.31
CA SER A 267 3.34 3.71 -11.96
C SER A 267 3.34 3.47 -13.48
N ALA A 268 2.50 2.52 -13.94
CA ALA A 268 2.24 2.25 -15.35
C ALA A 268 0.91 1.47 -15.49
N ALA A 269 0.59 0.96 -16.69
CA ALA A 269 -0.63 0.17 -16.94
C ALA A 269 -0.37 -1.03 -17.87
N PHE A 270 -0.83 -2.22 -17.48
CA PHE A 270 -0.65 -3.49 -18.22
C PHE A 270 -1.87 -3.89 -19.07
N CYS A 271 -2.82 -2.98 -19.30
CA CYS A 271 -4.16 -3.32 -19.82
C CYS A 271 -4.17 -4.03 -21.19
N ASN A 272 -3.10 -3.87 -21.98
CA ASN A 272 -2.94 -4.51 -23.29
C ASN A 272 -1.79 -5.54 -23.33
N GLY A 273 -1.24 -5.92 -22.17
CA GLY A 273 -0.01 -6.68 -22.06
C GLY A 273 1.25 -5.89 -22.41
N GLY A 274 2.37 -6.59 -22.56
CA GLY A 274 3.66 -6.04 -22.98
C GLY A 274 4.83 -6.41 -22.07
N ASP A 275 6.01 -5.89 -22.37
CA ASP A 275 7.21 -6.12 -21.56
C ASP A 275 7.49 -4.89 -20.70
N PHE A 276 7.59 -5.09 -19.38
CA PHE A 276 7.94 -4.04 -18.43
C PHE A 276 9.30 -4.35 -17.78
N PRO A 277 10.30 -3.45 -17.89
CA PRO A 277 11.60 -3.69 -17.29
C PRO A 277 11.55 -3.43 -15.78
N LEU A 278 11.63 -4.50 -14.98
CA LEU A 278 11.71 -4.43 -13.52
C LEU A 278 12.80 -3.45 -13.03
N THR A 279 13.95 -3.43 -13.71
CA THR A 279 15.06 -2.53 -13.36
C THR A 279 14.71 -1.06 -13.46
N SER A 280 13.89 -0.65 -14.43
CA SER A 280 13.45 0.75 -14.57
C SER A 280 12.31 1.08 -13.60
N PHE A 281 11.51 0.07 -13.23
CA PHE A 281 10.47 0.19 -12.23
C PHE A 281 11.05 0.43 -10.82
N MET A 282 12.12 -0.28 -10.47
CA MET A 282 12.87 -0.11 -9.22
C MET A 282 13.81 1.10 -9.26
N SER A 283 13.27 2.30 -9.51
CA SER A 283 14.06 3.52 -9.60
C SER A 283 13.61 4.55 -8.56
N LYS A 284 14.57 5.01 -7.75
CA LYS A 284 14.42 6.13 -6.80
C LYS A 284 13.81 7.36 -7.48
N GLN A 285 14.36 7.76 -8.61
CA GLN A 285 13.89 8.91 -9.39
C GLN A 285 12.46 8.70 -9.90
N PHE A 286 12.15 7.48 -10.37
CA PHE A 286 10.83 7.17 -10.89
C PHE A 286 9.76 7.20 -9.80
N VAL A 287 10.04 6.69 -8.60
CA VAL A 287 9.14 6.80 -7.43
C VAL A 287 8.83 8.25 -7.11
N ARG A 288 9.86 9.12 -7.05
CA ARG A 288 9.69 10.55 -6.78
C ARG A 288 8.89 11.25 -7.87
N GLY A 289 9.17 10.93 -9.14
CA GLY A 289 8.41 11.45 -10.28
C GLY A 289 6.95 11.03 -10.27
N ASN A 290 6.63 9.83 -9.79
CA ASN A 290 5.25 9.34 -9.69
C ASN A 290 4.40 10.08 -8.64
N LEU A 291 5.02 10.61 -7.59
CA LEU A 291 4.31 11.18 -6.44
C LEU A 291 4.32 12.72 -6.44
N THR A 292 5.42 13.34 -6.85
CA THR A 292 5.57 14.81 -6.81
C THR A 292 4.65 15.56 -7.75
N VAL A 293 4.04 14.88 -8.74
CA VAL A 293 2.98 15.43 -9.58
C VAL A 293 1.78 15.93 -8.76
N PHE A 294 1.55 15.37 -7.58
CA PHE A 294 0.43 15.70 -6.70
C PHE A 294 0.74 16.79 -5.66
N ASN A 295 1.94 17.39 -5.67
CA ASN A 295 2.32 18.38 -4.65
C ASN A 295 1.33 19.56 -4.54
N ALA A 296 0.81 20.04 -5.67
CA ALA A 296 -0.18 21.12 -5.69
C ALA A 296 -1.52 20.67 -5.09
N ASP A 297 -1.95 19.45 -5.41
CA ASP A 297 -3.21 18.87 -4.93
C ASP A 297 -3.18 18.56 -3.43
N ILE A 298 -2.05 18.05 -2.94
CA ILE A 298 -1.80 17.83 -1.51
C ILE A 298 -1.86 19.17 -0.76
N ALA A 299 -1.14 20.18 -1.26
CA ALA A 299 -1.09 21.51 -0.63
C ALA A 299 -2.48 22.18 -0.60
N GLU A 300 -3.22 22.16 -1.72
CA GLU A 300 -4.57 22.74 -1.77
C GLU A 300 -5.52 21.99 -0.83
N THR A 301 -5.50 20.65 -0.84
CA THR A 301 -6.34 19.82 0.05
C THR A 301 -6.09 20.14 1.53
N HIS A 302 -4.83 20.21 1.95
CA HIS A 302 -4.47 20.59 3.31
C HIS A 302 -4.87 22.02 3.65
N SER A 303 -4.80 22.97 2.71
CA SER A 303 -5.23 24.36 2.93
C SER A 303 -6.73 24.47 3.25
N ARG A 304 -7.53 23.49 2.83
CA ARG A 304 -8.96 23.37 3.16
C ARG A 304 -9.23 22.59 4.45
N GLY A 305 -8.19 22.14 5.15
CA GLY A 305 -8.31 21.29 6.34
C GLY A 305 -8.75 19.85 6.05
N LEU A 306 -8.65 19.41 4.79
CA LEU A 306 -9.01 18.06 4.36
C LEU A 306 -7.78 17.14 4.37
N THR A 307 -8.02 15.83 4.47
CA THR A 307 -6.95 14.82 4.36
C THR A 307 -6.74 14.43 2.90
N TYR A 308 -5.49 14.26 2.45
CA TYR A 308 -5.18 13.70 1.14
C TYR A 308 -4.65 12.27 1.28
N VAL A 309 -5.24 11.34 0.53
CA VAL A 309 -4.83 9.92 0.50
C VAL A 309 -4.64 9.43 -0.92
N LEU A 310 -3.87 8.36 -1.09
CA LEU A 310 -4.01 7.52 -2.27
C LEU A 310 -5.05 6.44 -1.98
N GLY A 311 -6.32 6.69 -2.32
CA GLY A 311 -7.43 5.78 -2.01
C GLY A 311 -7.45 4.52 -2.88
N GLU A 312 -6.63 4.51 -3.94
CA GLU A 312 -6.27 3.31 -4.68
C GLU A 312 -4.89 3.49 -5.31
N THR A 313 -4.00 2.52 -5.10
CA THR A 313 -2.67 2.56 -5.71
C THR A 313 -2.08 1.17 -5.80
N ASN A 314 -1.21 0.91 -6.77
CA ASN A 314 -0.30 -0.24 -6.72
C ASN A 314 0.82 -0.02 -7.76
N SER A 315 1.64 -1.04 -7.98
CA SER A 315 2.75 -1.03 -8.92
C SER A 315 2.32 -0.63 -10.35
N ILE A 316 1.54 -1.46 -11.02
CA ILE A 316 1.12 -1.31 -12.42
C ILE A 316 -0.39 -1.59 -12.53
N ALA A 317 -1.16 -0.68 -13.10
CA ALA A 317 -2.62 -0.81 -13.26
C ALA A 317 -3.00 -1.99 -14.16
N CYS A 318 -4.29 -2.36 -14.15
CA CYS A 318 -4.85 -3.51 -14.86
C CYS A 318 -4.24 -4.84 -14.39
N HIS A 319 -4.37 -5.09 -13.08
CA HIS A 319 -3.99 -6.32 -12.36
C HIS A 319 -2.49 -6.61 -12.28
N GLY A 320 -1.65 -5.63 -12.60
CA GLY A 320 -0.19 -5.75 -12.53
C GLY A 320 0.43 -6.39 -13.77
N ALA A 321 1.74 -6.20 -13.90
CA ALA A 321 2.55 -6.84 -14.95
C ALA A 321 3.31 -8.05 -14.39
N PRO A 322 3.28 -9.21 -15.06
CA PRO A 322 4.04 -10.39 -14.64
C PRO A 322 5.54 -10.12 -14.75
N GLY A 323 6.31 -10.60 -13.78
CA GLY A 323 7.76 -10.35 -13.71
C GLY A 323 8.12 -8.94 -13.23
N VAL A 324 7.13 -8.13 -12.85
CA VAL A 324 7.35 -6.85 -12.18
C VAL A 324 6.52 -6.77 -10.91
N SER A 325 5.19 -6.76 -11.03
CA SER A 325 4.26 -6.57 -9.92
C SER A 325 4.28 -7.70 -8.88
N ASN A 326 4.56 -8.93 -9.32
CA ASN A 326 4.59 -10.13 -8.47
C ASN A 326 6.00 -10.52 -8.00
N THR A 327 6.95 -9.57 -7.98
CA THR A 327 8.37 -9.85 -7.71
C THR A 327 8.88 -9.21 -6.43
N ALA A 328 10.02 -9.68 -5.93
CA ALA A 328 10.72 -9.15 -4.77
C ALA A 328 11.13 -7.69 -4.95
N GLY A 329 11.39 -7.26 -6.19
CA GLY A 329 11.65 -5.88 -6.53
C GLY A 329 10.45 -4.96 -6.27
N ALA A 330 9.22 -5.45 -6.48
CA ALA A 330 8.02 -4.72 -6.09
C ALA A 330 7.91 -4.53 -4.57
N ALA A 331 8.42 -5.47 -3.76
CA ALA A 331 8.47 -5.30 -2.31
C ALA A 331 9.36 -4.11 -1.89
N LEU A 332 10.50 -3.91 -2.56
CA LEU A 332 11.39 -2.76 -2.30
C LEU A 332 10.77 -1.46 -2.82
N TRP A 333 10.13 -1.49 -3.99
CA TRP A 333 9.37 -0.37 -4.51
C TRP A 333 8.26 0.05 -3.53
N THR A 334 7.50 -0.90 -2.97
CA THR A 334 6.44 -0.63 -1.99
C THR A 334 6.97 0.14 -0.79
N ILE A 335 8.18 -0.19 -0.29
CA ILE A 335 8.79 0.52 0.84
C ILE A 335 9.13 1.96 0.43
N ASP A 336 9.84 2.16 -0.68
CA ASP A 336 10.24 3.49 -1.13
C ASP A 336 9.02 4.37 -1.46
N TYR A 337 8.07 3.82 -2.22
CA TYR A 337 6.87 4.51 -2.65
C TYR A 337 6.00 4.96 -1.47
N THR A 338 5.77 4.07 -0.50
CA THR A 338 4.91 4.37 0.66
C THR A 338 5.53 5.44 1.56
N LEU A 339 6.83 5.33 1.84
CA LEU A 339 7.50 6.26 2.73
C LEU A 339 7.74 7.61 2.05
N GLN A 340 8.06 7.63 0.74
CA GLN A 340 8.12 8.87 -0.01
C GLN A 340 6.78 9.60 0.01
N ALA A 341 5.67 8.89 -0.25
CA ALA A 341 4.33 9.49 -0.22
C ALA A 341 4.03 10.13 1.14
N ALA A 342 4.37 9.46 2.24
CA ALA A 342 4.22 10.00 3.59
C ALA A 342 5.01 11.30 3.80
N THR A 343 6.23 11.41 3.27
CA THR A 343 7.05 12.65 3.38
C THR A 343 6.47 13.84 2.62
N LEU A 344 5.64 13.59 1.60
CA LEU A 344 4.93 14.64 0.86
C LEU A 344 3.64 15.09 1.56
N GLY A 345 3.23 14.41 2.63
CA GLY A 345 2.00 14.70 3.37
C GLY A 345 0.80 13.86 2.94
N ILE A 346 0.99 12.81 2.14
CA ILE A 346 -0.07 11.83 1.87
C ILE A 346 -0.27 10.99 3.13
N LYS A 347 -1.50 10.97 3.65
CA LYS A 347 -1.79 10.41 4.97
C LYS A 347 -1.75 8.87 5.01
N GLU A 348 -2.37 8.25 4.02
CA GLU A 348 -2.58 6.80 3.88
C GLU A 348 -2.56 6.41 2.40
N LEU A 349 -2.09 5.19 2.12
CA LEU A 349 -2.08 4.57 0.81
C LEU A 349 -2.87 3.26 0.89
N PHE A 350 -3.89 3.14 0.04
CA PHE A 350 -4.75 1.98 -0.05
C PHE A 350 -4.29 1.14 -1.26
N PHE A 351 -3.43 0.17 -0.99
CA PHE A 351 -2.92 -0.73 -2.01
C PHE A 351 -4.05 -1.58 -2.57
N HIS A 352 -4.27 -1.50 -3.88
CA HIS A 352 -5.39 -2.16 -4.51
C HIS A 352 -5.15 -3.66 -4.62
N GLU A 353 -6.20 -4.42 -4.35
CA GLU A 353 -6.22 -5.87 -4.29
C GLU A 353 -7.46 -6.41 -5.01
N GLY A 354 -7.33 -7.57 -5.63
CA GLY A 354 -8.45 -8.29 -6.24
C GLY A 354 -8.07 -9.74 -6.51
N VAL A 355 -9.02 -10.69 -6.44
CA VAL A 355 -8.66 -12.12 -6.48
C VAL A 355 -7.88 -12.45 -7.76
N GLY A 356 -6.64 -12.92 -7.59
CA GLY A 356 -5.75 -13.33 -8.68
C GLY A 356 -4.98 -12.20 -9.35
N TYR A 357 -4.88 -11.02 -8.75
CA TYR A 357 -4.07 -9.93 -9.31
C TYR A 357 -2.59 -10.12 -8.99
N LYS A 358 -1.73 -9.73 -9.94
CA LYS A 358 -0.28 -9.95 -9.86
C LYS A 358 0.37 -9.02 -8.85
N TYR A 359 -0.27 -7.91 -8.51
CA TYR A 359 0.26 -6.95 -7.54
C TYR A 359 -0.29 -7.12 -6.12
N ASP A 360 -1.20 -8.09 -5.90
CA ASP A 360 -1.79 -8.30 -4.57
C ASP A 360 -0.70 -8.48 -3.54
N PHE A 361 -0.93 -8.05 -2.32
CA PHE A 361 -0.06 -8.38 -1.21
C PHE A 361 -0.35 -9.81 -0.76
N PHE A 362 -1.59 -10.29 -0.91
CA PHE A 362 -1.95 -11.65 -0.55
C PHE A 362 -3.19 -12.14 -1.29
N GLN A 363 -3.22 -13.44 -1.61
CA GLN A 363 -4.36 -14.13 -2.21
C GLN A 363 -5.24 -14.71 -1.10
N PRO A 364 -6.52 -14.31 -0.98
CA PRO A 364 -7.37 -14.72 0.14
C PRO A 364 -7.95 -16.13 -0.03
N VAL A 365 -7.99 -16.64 -1.27
CA VAL A 365 -8.65 -17.90 -1.65
C VAL A 365 -7.79 -18.76 -2.56
N THR A 366 -8.17 -20.03 -2.70
CA THR A 366 -7.50 -20.96 -3.61
C THR A 366 -7.70 -20.54 -5.06
N LEU A 367 -6.61 -20.42 -5.82
CA LEU A 367 -6.60 -20.11 -7.23
C LEU A 367 -6.47 -21.38 -8.07
N ASN A 368 -7.37 -21.55 -9.04
CA ASN A 368 -7.36 -22.68 -9.98
C ASN A 368 -6.68 -22.35 -11.32
N ARG A 369 -6.24 -21.10 -11.53
CA ARG A 369 -5.56 -20.63 -12.75
C ARG A 369 -4.34 -19.81 -12.37
N SER A 370 -3.32 -19.88 -13.20
CA SER A 370 -2.13 -19.04 -13.14
C SER A 370 -2.53 -17.57 -13.29
N THR A 371 -2.06 -16.73 -12.38
CA THR A 371 -2.24 -15.26 -12.46
C THR A 371 -1.41 -14.64 -13.59
N ILE A 372 -0.47 -15.40 -14.17
CA ILE A 372 0.45 -14.95 -15.22
C ILE A 372 -0.19 -15.05 -16.60
N ASP A 373 -0.82 -16.17 -16.91
CA ASP A 373 -1.28 -16.50 -18.26
C ASP A 373 -2.65 -17.18 -18.32
N GLY A 374 -3.29 -17.44 -17.17
CA GLY A 374 -4.59 -18.08 -17.08
C GLY A 374 -4.59 -19.59 -17.32
N SER A 375 -3.42 -20.22 -17.47
CA SER A 375 -3.32 -21.68 -17.56
C SER A 375 -3.86 -22.37 -16.29
N PRO A 376 -4.49 -23.55 -16.39
CA PRO A 376 -4.97 -24.28 -15.21
C PRO A 376 -3.82 -24.65 -14.26
N LEU A 377 -4.08 -24.57 -12.95
CA LEU A 377 -3.14 -25.00 -11.92
C LEU A 377 -3.49 -26.39 -11.40
N ASP A 378 -2.52 -27.30 -11.43
CA ASP A 378 -2.62 -28.64 -10.85
C ASP A 378 -1.31 -28.97 -10.08
N PRO A 379 -1.33 -28.91 -8.73
CA PRO A 379 -2.48 -28.60 -7.87
C PRO A 379 -2.89 -27.12 -7.92
N PRO A 380 -4.12 -26.76 -7.50
CA PRO A 380 -4.51 -25.38 -7.27
C PRO A 380 -3.58 -24.67 -6.27
N SER A 381 -3.36 -23.37 -6.45
CA SER A 381 -2.57 -22.55 -5.52
C SER A 381 -3.41 -22.18 -4.31
N ALA A 382 -3.01 -22.60 -3.12
CA ALA A 382 -3.68 -22.26 -1.86
C ALA A 382 -3.58 -20.76 -1.55
N PRO A 383 -4.38 -20.21 -0.60
CA PRO A 383 -4.16 -18.85 -0.09
C PRO A 383 -2.71 -18.64 0.35
N HIS A 384 -2.10 -17.53 -0.09
CA HIS A 384 -0.68 -17.25 0.12
C HIS A 384 -0.41 -15.74 0.08
N ILE A 385 0.70 -15.31 0.68
CA ILE A 385 1.21 -13.95 0.51
C ILE A 385 2.01 -13.84 -0.80
N GLN A 386 2.12 -12.63 -1.33
CA GLN A 386 3.02 -12.29 -2.43
C GLN A 386 4.18 -11.41 -1.93
N PRO A 387 5.24 -11.19 -2.74
CA PRO A 387 6.43 -10.47 -2.30
C PRO A 387 6.15 -9.09 -1.69
N SER A 388 5.20 -8.31 -2.23
CA SER A 388 4.84 -6.99 -1.71
C SER A 388 4.40 -7.00 -0.23
N PHE A 389 3.89 -8.12 0.29
CA PHE A 389 3.58 -8.30 1.71
C PHE A 389 4.82 -8.09 2.61
N TYR A 390 6.01 -8.50 2.15
CA TYR A 390 7.25 -8.24 2.88
C TYR A 390 7.58 -6.73 2.92
N GLY A 391 7.23 -5.99 1.87
CA GLY A 391 7.29 -4.52 1.88
C GLY A 391 6.39 -3.94 2.98
N ALA A 392 5.16 -4.45 3.13
CA ALA A 392 4.27 -4.05 4.22
C ALA A 392 4.83 -4.38 5.61
N LEU A 393 5.50 -5.53 5.79
CA LEU A 393 6.16 -5.87 7.06
C LEU A 393 7.25 -4.86 7.43
N VAL A 394 8.04 -4.39 6.45
CA VAL A 394 9.07 -3.36 6.68
C VAL A 394 8.42 -2.02 7.02
N VAL A 395 7.48 -1.55 6.20
CA VAL A 395 6.78 -0.27 6.40
C VAL A 395 6.12 -0.24 7.78
N ASN A 396 5.38 -1.29 8.15
CA ASN A 396 4.68 -1.33 9.43
C ASN A 396 5.64 -1.48 10.62
N SER A 397 6.76 -2.19 10.45
CA SER A 397 7.85 -2.22 11.45
C SER A 397 8.56 -0.88 11.59
N PHE A 398 8.58 -0.04 10.55
CA PHE A 398 9.10 1.33 10.57
C PHE A 398 8.10 2.32 11.18
N VAL A 399 6.80 2.17 10.93
CA VAL A 399 5.74 3.00 11.51
C VAL A 399 5.63 2.77 13.03
N GLY A 400 5.54 1.50 13.46
CA GLY A 400 5.43 1.11 14.87
C GLY A 400 4.12 1.50 15.54
N THR A 401 4.07 1.39 16.88
CA THR A 401 2.81 1.36 17.63
C THR A 401 2.38 2.67 18.28
N THR A 402 3.23 3.71 18.27
CA THR A 402 3.03 4.92 19.09
C THR A 402 1.87 5.80 18.63
N GLY A 403 1.56 5.80 17.33
CA GLY A 403 0.50 6.63 16.74
C GLY A 403 0.75 8.15 16.76
N ALA A 404 1.94 8.58 17.16
CA ALA A 404 2.34 9.99 17.21
C ALA A 404 3.74 10.18 16.61
N SER A 405 4.02 9.42 15.54
CA SER A 405 5.29 9.46 14.85
C SER A 405 5.33 10.54 13.78
N THR A 406 6.50 11.09 13.50
CA THR A 406 6.75 11.96 12.34
C THR A 406 7.84 11.39 11.45
N ILE A 407 7.80 11.65 10.15
CA ILE A 407 8.74 11.13 9.15
C ILE A 407 9.47 12.25 8.40
N VAL A 408 10.71 11.95 7.98
CA VAL A 408 11.46 12.71 6.95
C VAL A 408 12.16 11.75 5.99
N GLU A 409 12.36 12.18 4.74
CA GLU A 409 13.33 11.59 3.83
C GLU A 409 14.74 12.02 4.26
N LEU A 410 15.70 11.09 4.22
CA LEU A 410 17.11 11.36 4.47
C LEU A 410 17.80 11.65 3.14
N ASP A 411 18.72 12.62 3.13
CA ASP A 411 19.55 12.90 1.96
C ASP A 411 20.62 11.80 1.82
N VAL A 412 20.35 10.84 0.95
CA VAL A 412 21.27 9.77 0.58
C VAL A 412 21.82 10.09 -0.81
N GLY A 413 23.11 10.41 -0.87
CA GLY A 413 23.85 10.82 -2.07
C GLY A 413 24.10 9.70 -3.10
N ASP A 414 23.08 8.90 -3.39
CA ASP A 414 23.10 7.77 -4.32
C ASP A 414 21.78 7.70 -5.10
N ALA A 415 21.85 7.27 -6.35
CA ALA A 415 20.72 7.24 -7.27
C ALA A 415 19.77 6.06 -7.02
N ASP A 416 20.23 5.00 -6.35
CA ASP A 416 19.48 3.77 -6.11
C ASP A 416 19.19 3.54 -4.63
N VAL A 417 19.86 4.25 -3.72
CA VAL A 417 19.62 4.11 -2.28
C VAL A 417 18.72 5.22 -1.74
N SER A 418 17.59 4.85 -1.16
CA SER A 418 16.71 5.73 -0.39
C SER A 418 16.91 5.56 1.10
N GLY A 419 16.62 6.61 1.88
CA GLY A 419 16.66 6.58 3.33
C GLY A 419 15.50 7.39 3.92
N TYR A 420 14.88 6.89 4.99
CA TYR A 420 13.81 7.56 5.72
C TYR A 420 14.03 7.42 7.22
N ALA A 421 13.73 8.46 8.00
CA ALA A 421 13.80 8.42 9.46
C ALA A 421 12.45 8.74 10.10
N VAL A 422 12.13 8.02 11.17
CA VAL A 422 10.94 8.22 11.98
C VAL A 422 11.32 8.64 13.39
N PHE A 423 10.53 9.59 13.91
CA PHE A 423 10.68 10.17 15.23
C PHE A 423 9.44 9.86 16.06
N GLU A 424 9.65 9.54 17.33
CA GLU A 424 8.57 9.40 18.30
C GLU A 424 8.72 10.49 19.36
N GLY A 425 7.72 11.34 19.48
CA GLY A 425 7.89 12.62 20.15
C GLY A 425 8.93 13.46 19.40
N THR A 426 9.99 13.87 20.08
CA THR A 426 11.06 14.65 19.44
C THR A 426 12.26 13.82 19.01
N ALA A 427 12.38 12.55 19.39
CA ALA A 427 13.62 11.78 19.22
C ALA A 427 13.55 10.82 18.04
N VAL A 428 14.65 10.70 17.28
CA VAL A 428 14.76 9.66 16.25
C VAL A 428 14.73 8.28 16.90
N LYS A 429 13.99 7.36 16.29
CA LYS A 429 13.83 5.99 16.79
C LYS A 429 14.30 4.97 15.80
N ARG A 430 13.90 5.15 14.54
CA ARG A 430 14.20 4.19 13.49
C ARG A 430 14.55 4.91 12.20
N ALA A 431 15.35 4.24 11.38
CA ALA A 431 15.60 4.62 10.00
C ALA A 431 15.45 3.39 9.11
N VAL A 432 14.98 3.55 7.89
CA VAL A 432 15.01 2.48 6.89
C VAL A 432 15.78 2.93 5.68
N PHE A 433 16.62 2.04 5.17
CA PHE A 433 17.40 2.22 3.95
C PHE A 433 17.01 1.15 2.94
N VAL A 434 16.80 1.55 1.69
CA VAL A 434 16.36 0.67 0.62
C VAL A 434 17.33 0.81 -0.54
N ASN A 435 17.95 -0.28 -0.96
CA ASN A 435 18.83 -0.30 -2.12
C ASN A 435 18.06 -0.88 -3.32
N LEU A 436 17.58 0.02 -4.18
CA LEU A 436 16.78 -0.28 -5.37
C LEU A 436 17.63 -0.74 -6.56
N HIS A 437 18.97 -0.77 -6.44
CA HIS A 437 19.83 -1.29 -7.49
C HIS A 437 19.49 -2.77 -7.72
N ALA A 438 18.97 -3.09 -8.90
CA ALA A 438 18.43 -4.40 -9.21
C ALA A 438 19.55 -5.43 -9.40
N TRP A 439 19.52 -6.49 -8.60
CA TRP A 439 20.32 -7.69 -8.78
C TRP A 439 19.40 -8.82 -9.22
N LEU A 440 19.45 -9.15 -10.50
CA LEU A 440 18.56 -10.14 -11.13
C LEU A 440 19.18 -11.54 -11.11
N ALA A 441 18.38 -12.60 -11.33
CA ALA A 441 18.87 -13.97 -11.51
C ALA A 441 19.87 -14.10 -12.66
N SER A 442 19.77 -13.22 -13.66
CA SER A 442 20.71 -13.11 -14.80
C SER A 442 21.98 -12.31 -14.48
N SER A 443 22.07 -11.66 -13.32
CA SER A 443 23.23 -10.87 -12.92
C SER A 443 24.42 -11.77 -12.62
N THR A 444 25.62 -11.32 -12.98
CA THR A 444 26.85 -12.10 -12.81
C THR A 444 27.89 -11.30 -12.02
N GLY A 445 28.86 -12.01 -11.42
CA GLY A 445 29.91 -11.40 -10.60
C GLY A 445 29.52 -11.28 -9.13
N THR A 446 30.13 -10.32 -8.44
CA THR A 446 29.85 -10.05 -7.02
C THR A 446 28.69 -9.07 -6.92
N ARG A 447 27.64 -9.43 -6.18
CA ARG A 447 26.51 -8.55 -5.88
C ARG A 447 27.02 -7.23 -5.28
N PRO A 448 26.72 -6.07 -5.90
CA PRO A 448 27.19 -4.79 -5.39
C PRO A 448 26.59 -4.49 -4.02
N SER A 449 27.33 -3.74 -3.22
CA SER A 449 26.89 -3.25 -1.91
C SER A 449 27.42 -1.84 -1.68
N VAL A 450 26.71 -1.12 -0.84
CA VAL A 450 27.02 0.24 -0.43
C VAL A 450 27.15 0.24 1.10
N HIS A 451 28.12 0.99 1.63
CA HIS A 451 28.27 1.16 3.07
C HIS A 451 27.61 2.48 3.49
N ILE A 452 26.76 2.43 4.52
CA ILE A 452 26.06 3.59 5.05
C ILE A 452 26.77 4.02 6.34
N ASP A 453 27.45 5.16 6.27
CA ASP A 453 27.97 5.86 7.43
C ASP A 453 26.88 6.78 7.97
N LEU A 454 26.52 6.60 9.25
CA LEU A 454 25.47 7.39 9.89
C LEU A 454 26.10 8.65 10.50
N ASP A 455 25.77 9.82 9.95
CA ASP A 455 26.23 11.12 10.45
C ASP A 455 25.15 11.80 11.28
N PHE A 456 25.19 11.62 12.59
CA PHE A 456 24.17 12.18 13.46
C PHE A 456 24.26 13.70 13.52
N ALA A 457 23.19 14.38 13.11
CA ALA A 457 23.09 15.83 13.10
C ALA A 457 22.18 16.35 14.22
N SER A 458 22.49 17.56 14.71
CA SER A 458 21.61 18.28 15.63
C SER A 458 20.32 18.68 14.92
N GLY A 459 19.17 18.35 15.52
CA GLY A 459 17.89 18.95 15.14
C GLY A 459 17.46 20.04 16.13
N PRO A 460 16.27 20.64 15.93
CA PRO A 460 15.76 21.69 16.81
C PRO A 460 15.74 21.28 18.28
N GLY A 461 16.44 22.04 19.12
CA GLY A 461 16.48 21.81 20.57
C GLY A 461 17.43 20.70 21.05
N ALA A 462 18.17 20.05 20.15
CA ALA A 462 19.19 19.07 20.53
C ALA A 462 20.55 19.73 20.83
N SER A 463 21.20 19.34 21.93
CA SER A 463 22.56 19.78 22.27
C SER A 463 23.62 18.92 21.57
N GLN A 464 24.83 19.47 21.40
CA GLN A 464 25.96 18.71 20.86
C GLN A 464 26.26 17.46 21.70
N SER A 465 26.13 17.52 23.03
CA SER A 465 26.33 16.35 23.89
C SER A 465 25.31 15.23 23.63
N GLN A 466 24.09 15.57 23.19
CA GLN A 466 23.10 14.57 22.79
C GLN A 466 23.47 13.93 21.45
N VAL A 467 24.02 14.71 20.51
CA VAL A 467 24.57 14.21 19.25
C VAL A 467 25.75 13.28 19.51
N ASP A 468 26.72 13.70 20.32
CA ASP A 468 27.91 12.92 20.68
C ASP A 468 27.52 11.58 21.34
N ALA A 469 26.45 11.57 22.13
CA ALA A 469 25.94 10.36 22.76
C ALA A 469 25.40 9.34 21.73
N PHE A 470 24.90 9.77 20.56
CA PHE A 470 24.41 8.84 19.52
C PHE A 470 25.54 8.03 18.88
N TRP A 471 26.73 8.62 18.72
CA TRP A 471 27.91 7.92 18.18
C TRP A 471 28.36 6.75 19.05
N GLY A 472 28.12 6.81 20.37
CA GLY A 472 28.41 5.73 21.31
C GLY A 472 27.30 4.69 21.46
N ARG A 473 26.16 4.84 20.75
CA ARG A 473 25.04 3.90 20.85
C ARG A 473 25.22 2.71 19.94
N ARG A 474 24.53 1.64 20.30
CA ARG A 474 24.29 0.50 19.41
C ARG A 474 23.00 0.71 18.64
N ALA A 475 22.97 0.21 17.42
CA ALA A 475 21.76 0.09 16.62
C ALA A 475 21.46 -1.39 16.36
N SER A 476 20.18 -1.70 16.33
CA SER A 476 19.63 -3.02 15.98
C SER A 476 19.20 -3.00 14.51
N LEU A 477 19.66 -3.95 13.71
CA LEU A 477 19.31 -4.05 12.29
C LEU A 477 18.43 -5.26 12.03
N ARG A 478 17.37 -5.04 11.24
CA ARG A 478 16.52 -6.09 10.66
C ARG A 478 16.49 -5.92 9.14
N ARG A 479 16.67 -7.02 8.41
CA ARG A 479 16.84 -7.01 6.96
C ARG A 479 15.65 -7.65 6.26
N LEU A 480 15.21 -7.02 5.17
CA LEU A 480 14.46 -7.70 4.12
C LEU A 480 15.49 -8.29 3.16
N ALA A 481 15.76 -9.58 3.32
CA ALA A 481 16.74 -10.30 2.51
C ALA A 481 16.05 -10.90 1.28
N ILE A 482 16.61 -10.59 0.11
CA ILE A 482 16.10 -10.98 -1.21
C ILE A 482 17.22 -11.63 -2.01
N GLY A 483 16.94 -12.77 -2.64
CA GLY A 483 17.89 -13.50 -3.49
C GLY A 483 18.19 -12.75 -4.79
N HIS A 484 17.14 -12.35 -5.51
CA HIS A 484 17.16 -11.52 -6.71
C HIS A 484 15.91 -10.65 -6.79
N ALA A 485 15.99 -9.51 -7.47
CA ALA A 485 14.85 -8.60 -7.61
C ALA A 485 13.68 -9.26 -8.35
N ASP A 486 13.96 -10.17 -9.29
CA ASP A 486 12.98 -10.93 -10.07
C ASP A 486 12.49 -12.22 -9.40
N ASP A 487 12.90 -12.48 -8.14
CA ASP A 487 12.35 -13.59 -7.36
C ASP A 487 10.85 -13.37 -7.08
N THR A 488 10.04 -14.42 -7.17
CA THR A 488 8.61 -14.39 -6.82
C THR A 488 8.30 -15.01 -5.44
N ALA A 489 9.32 -15.54 -4.77
CA ALA A 489 9.25 -16.23 -3.48
C ALA A 489 10.64 -16.32 -2.84
N GLY A 490 10.72 -16.82 -1.61
CA GLY A 490 11.98 -17.03 -0.88
C GLY A 490 12.48 -15.78 -0.16
N LEU A 491 11.63 -14.77 0.03
CA LEU A 491 11.98 -13.56 0.77
C LEU A 491 11.99 -13.87 2.27
N THR A 492 12.78 -13.11 3.03
CA THR A 492 12.71 -13.15 4.50
C THR A 492 12.76 -11.76 5.10
N TRP A 493 11.96 -11.53 6.14
CA TRP A 493 12.03 -10.34 6.98
C TRP A 493 12.60 -10.71 8.34
N ALA A 494 13.73 -10.09 8.71
CA ALA A 494 14.45 -10.39 9.94
C ALA A 494 14.72 -11.90 10.12
N GLY A 495 15.09 -12.58 9.03
CA GLY A 495 15.37 -14.02 9.00
C GLY A 495 14.12 -14.93 9.02
N GLN A 496 12.91 -14.37 8.98
CA GLN A 496 11.66 -15.12 9.01
C GLN A 496 10.94 -15.12 7.66
N SER A 497 10.38 -16.26 7.28
CA SER A 497 9.53 -16.42 6.10
C SER A 497 8.06 -16.49 6.50
N TYR A 498 7.20 -15.84 5.71
CA TYR A 498 5.75 -15.80 5.88
C TYR A 498 5.01 -16.61 4.79
N GLU A 499 5.74 -17.19 3.84
CA GLU A 499 5.19 -17.89 2.67
C GLU A 499 4.65 -19.29 3.01
N ASN A 500 5.22 -19.96 4.01
CA ASN A 500 4.95 -21.36 4.32
C ASN A 500 3.90 -21.54 5.43
N SER A 501 2.99 -20.58 5.59
CA SER A 501 2.04 -20.56 6.70
C SER A 501 0.60 -20.39 6.24
N ALA A 502 -0.27 -21.30 6.68
CA ALA A 502 -1.72 -21.21 6.44
C ALA A 502 -2.39 -20.03 7.18
N ASN A 503 -1.69 -19.39 8.12
CA ASN A 503 -2.21 -18.30 8.93
C ASN A 503 -1.27 -17.08 8.96
N VAL A 504 -0.42 -16.93 7.93
CA VAL A 504 0.51 -15.79 7.76
C VAL A 504 1.41 -15.55 8.98
N ALA A 505 1.68 -16.60 9.75
CA ALA A 505 2.59 -16.54 10.88
C ALA A 505 4.05 -16.71 10.40
N PRO A 506 5.02 -15.99 11.00
CA PRO A 506 6.42 -16.15 10.65
C PRO A 506 6.93 -17.55 10.99
N THR A 507 7.74 -18.09 10.10
CA THR A 507 8.51 -19.32 10.30
C THR A 507 10.00 -18.99 10.28
N GLY A 508 10.80 -19.74 11.04
CA GLY A 508 12.23 -19.44 11.22
C GLY A 508 12.53 -18.59 12.46
N GLY A 509 13.81 -18.45 12.76
CA GLY A 509 14.30 -17.68 13.91
C GLY A 509 14.37 -16.19 13.61
N LEU A 510 13.98 -15.35 14.58
CA LEU A 510 14.21 -13.91 14.49
C LEU A 510 15.71 -13.63 14.49
N VAL A 511 16.17 -12.94 13.45
CA VAL A 511 17.56 -12.49 13.28
C VAL A 511 17.60 -10.98 13.44
N THR A 512 18.51 -10.54 14.30
CA THR A 512 18.78 -9.13 14.55
C THR A 512 20.28 -8.94 14.64
N GLU A 513 20.82 -8.00 13.86
CA GLU A 513 22.23 -7.64 13.90
C GLU A 513 22.41 -6.46 14.84
N THR A 514 23.49 -6.44 15.62
CA THR A 514 23.83 -5.30 16.46
C THR A 514 25.11 -4.67 15.93
N VAL A 515 25.05 -3.38 15.60
CA VAL A 515 26.19 -2.59 15.14
C VAL A 515 26.43 -1.41 16.07
N GLN A 516 27.67 -0.94 16.15
CA GLN A 516 27.92 0.38 16.71
C GLN A 516 27.46 1.42 15.70
N ALA A 517 26.70 2.43 16.14
CA ALA A 517 26.18 3.43 15.21
C ALA A 517 27.30 4.19 14.47
N SER A 518 28.46 4.36 15.12
CA SER A 518 29.68 4.93 14.52
C SER A 518 30.36 4.08 13.45
N GLU A 519 30.04 2.79 13.37
CA GLU A 519 30.63 1.86 12.39
C GLU A 519 29.78 1.72 11.12
N GLY A 520 28.57 2.29 11.11
CA GLY A 520 27.66 2.15 9.98
C GLY A 520 27.26 0.70 9.71
N PHE A 521 26.79 0.43 8.49
CA PHE A 521 26.48 -0.92 8.02
C PHE A 521 26.43 -0.97 6.49
N SER A 522 26.59 -2.16 5.91
CA SER A 522 26.45 -2.34 4.47
C SER A 522 25.04 -2.81 4.09
N ILE A 523 24.58 -2.31 2.95
CA ILE A 523 23.35 -2.71 2.28
C ILE A 523 23.68 -3.20 0.86
N SER A 524 23.28 -4.43 0.55
CA SER A 524 23.49 -5.04 -0.76
C SER A 524 22.45 -4.53 -1.77
N SER A 525 22.76 -4.65 -3.06
CA SER A 525 21.78 -4.45 -4.13
C SER A 525 20.57 -5.35 -3.92
N THR A 526 19.36 -4.81 -4.08
CA THR A 526 18.10 -5.51 -3.82
C THR A 526 18.00 -5.97 -2.36
N GLU A 527 18.04 -5.01 -1.45
CA GLU A 527 17.90 -5.24 -0.01
C GLU A 527 17.24 -4.02 0.64
N ALA A 528 16.55 -4.22 1.77
CA ALA A 528 16.19 -3.13 2.68
C ALA A 528 16.63 -3.45 4.12
N VAL A 529 17.04 -2.42 4.85
CA VAL A 529 17.50 -2.52 6.25
C VAL A 529 16.74 -1.52 7.10
N LEU A 530 16.05 -2.02 8.13
CA LEU A 530 15.52 -1.22 9.22
C LEU A 530 16.56 -1.15 10.34
N VAL A 531 16.85 0.07 10.75
CA VAL A 531 17.75 0.43 11.84
C VAL A 531 16.91 0.92 13.00
N GLU A 532 17.10 0.35 14.18
CA GLU A 532 16.46 0.81 15.42
C GLU A 532 17.54 1.33 16.38
N PHE A 533 17.46 2.60 16.73
CA PHE A 533 18.42 3.27 17.61
C PHE A 533 18.08 2.98 19.07
N LEU A 534 19.01 2.33 19.79
CA LEU A 534 18.82 1.87 21.17
C LEU A 534 19.01 2.97 22.23
#